data_AF-A0A0Q6LQ13-F1
#
_entry.id   AF-A0A0Q6LQ13-F1
#
_cell.length_a   1.000
_cell.length_b   1.000
_cell.length_c   1.000
_cell.angle_alpha   90.00
_cell.angle_beta   90.00
_cell.angle_gamma   90.00
#
_symmetry.space_group_name_H-M   'P 1'
#
loop_
_entity.id
_entity.type
_entity.pdbx_description
1 polymer ?
#
loop_
_entity_poly.entity_id
_entity_poly.type
_entity_poly.pdbx_seq_one_letter_code
_entity_poly.pdbx_strand_id
1 'polypeptide(L)'
;MIKVTDKLWVSGQPTDADVIAAGEAGIRKVINNRPEHEDPTQPSMAEAAERAARAGMDFVNIPVAPGRYTLEAVRAFQKAVAEAQGPVLAHCKGGTRSATLWAIGEVLDNRMSVDELDAVGQRLGINFAGAKDWLRSNS
;
A
#
# COMPACT_ATOMS: atom_id res chain seq x y z
N MET A 1 -9.29 5.04 -6.08
CA MET A 1 -7.97 5.26 -5.43
C MET A 1 -8.14 6.28 -4.31
N ILE A 2 -7.40 6.16 -3.21
CA ILE A 2 -7.43 7.07 -2.06
C ILE A 2 -6.05 7.71 -1.94
N LYS A 3 -5.99 9.04 -1.94
CA LYS A 3 -4.75 9.77 -1.66
C LYS A 3 -4.51 9.77 -0.16
N VAL A 4 -3.45 9.10 0.30
CA VAL A 4 -3.12 8.99 1.73
C VAL A 4 -2.17 10.12 2.13
N THR A 5 -1.15 10.37 1.31
CA THR A 5 -0.24 11.52 1.37
C THR A 5 0.05 12.04 -0.04
N ASP A 6 0.85 13.09 -0.18
CA ASP A 6 1.34 13.51 -1.50
C ASP A 6 2.24 12.46 -2.19
N LYS A 7 2.84 11.56 -1.40
CA LYS A 7 3.73 10.50 -1.89
C LYS A 7 3.03 9.15 -2.07
N LEU A 8 1.85 8.95 -1.46
CA LEU A 8 1.22 7.64 -1.39
C LEU A 8 -0.27 7.69 -1.76
N TRP A 9 -0.61 6.85 -2.74
CA TRP A 9 -1.96 6.48 -3.11
C TRP A 9 -2.21 5.02 -2.75
N VAL A 10 -3.44 4.71 -2.36
CA VAL A 10 -3.86 3.35 -2.00
C VAL A 10 -5.11 2.94 -2.77
N SER A 11 -5.20 1.68 -3.19
CA SER A 11 -6.38 1.16 -3.88
C SER A 11 -6.64 -0.33 -3.60
N GLY A 12 -7.84 -0.78 -3.97
CA GLY A 12 -8.08 -2.18 -4.28
C GLY A 12 -7.30 -2.63 -5.51
N GLN A 13 -7.54 -3.85 -5.99
CA GLN A 13 -6.88 -4.39 -7.17
C GLN A 13 -7.08 -3.42 -8.36
N PRO A 14 -6.02 -2.78 -8.88
CA PRO A 14 -6.18 -1.84 -9.98
C PRO A 14 -6.45 -2.61 -11.27
N THR A 15 -7.32 -2.04 -12.11
CA THR A 15 -7.49 -2.46 -13.50
C THR A 15 -6.31 -1.97 -14.35
N ASP A 16 -6.20 -2.46 -15.59
CA ASP A 16 -5.17 -1.97 -16.52
C ASP A 16 -5.32 -0.47 -16.80
N ALA A 17 -6.56 0.00 -16.97
CA ALA A 17 -6.86 1.42 -17.14
C ALA A 17 -6.45 2.27 -15.92
N ASP A 18 -6.65 1.75 -14.70
CA ASP A 18 -6.19 2.43 -13.49
C ASP A 18 -4.67 2.58 -13.44
N VAL A 19 -3.93 1.54 -13.87
CA VAL A 19 -2.46 1.55 -13.92
C VAL A 19 -1.96 2.57 -14.94
N ILE A 20 -2.57 2.63 -16.13
CA ILE A 20 -2.23 3.62 -17.16
C ILE A 20 -2.48 5.03 -16.63
N ALA A 21 -3.68 5.31 -16.10
CA ALA A 21 -4.03 6.61 -15.55
C ALA A 21 -3.12 7.03 -14.38
N ALA A 22 -2.67 6.08 -13.57
CA ALA A 22 -1.71 6.33 -12.50
C ALA A 22 -0.35 6.81 -13.05
N GLY A 23 0.18 6.17 -14.09
CA GLY A 23 1.41 6.58 -14.75
C GLY A 23 1.30 7.99 -15.36
N GLU A 24 0.20 8.28 -16.04
CA GLU A 24 -0.10 9.61 -16.61
C GLU A 24 -0.20 10.70 -15.53
N ALA A 25 -0.74 10.35 -14.36
CA ALA A 25 -0.79 11.23 -13.18
C ALA A 25 0.57 11.39 -12.47
N GLY A 26 1.64 10.78 -13.00
CA GLY A 26 3.01 10.94 -12.52
C GLY A 26 3.42 9.98 -11.42
N ILE A 27 2.59 8.99 -11.05
CA ILE A 27 3.00 7.88 -10.17
C ILE A 27 4.18 7.15 -10.82
N ARG A 28 5.15 6.75 -10.01
CA ARG A 28 6.42 6.15 -10.47
C ARG A 28 6.68 4.75 -9.96
N LYS A 29 5.88 4.26 -9.01
CA LYS A 29 6.04 2.92 -8.46
C LYS A 29 4.70 2.33 -8.07
N VAL A 30 4.53 1.04 -8.34
CA VAL A 30 3.44 0.21 -7.85
C VAL A 30 3.97 -0.73 -6.77
N ILE A 31 3.30 -0.78 -5.62
CA ILE A 31 3.55 -1.76 -4.55
C ILE A 31 2.37 -2.72 -4.49
N ASN A 32 2.60 -4.01 -4.78
CA ASN A 32 1.61 -5.06 -4.58
C ASN A 32 1.72 -5.62 -3.15
N ASN A 33 0.69 -5.45 -2.34
CA ASN A 33 0.57 -6.03 -1.00
C ASN A 33 -0.39 -7.23 -0.94
N ARG A 34 -0.76 -7.76 -2.10
CA ARG A 34 -1.62 -8.93 -2.26
C ARG A 34 -0.77 -10.19 -2.52
N PRO A 35 -0.82 -11.21 -1.64
CA PRO A 35 -0.30 -12.54 -1.95
C PRO A 35 -0.87 -13.08 -3.28
N GLU A 36 -0.12 -13.93 -3.95
CA GLU A 36 -0.59 -14.61 -5.16
C GLU A 36 -1.73 -15.59 -4.84
N HIS A 37 -2.55 -15.88 -5.86
CA HIS A 37 -3.61 -16.87 -5.81
C HIS A 37 -4.71 -16.61 -4.75
N GLU A 38 -4.93 -15.35 -4.35
CA GLU A 38 -6.08 -15.01 -3.50
C GLU A 38 -7.41 -15.09 -4.26
N ASP A 39 -7.40 -14.96 -5.59
CA ASP A 39 -8.59 -14.96 -6.44
C ASP A 39 -8.24 -15.41 -7.86
N PRO A 40 -9.06 -16.24 -8.54
CA PRO A 40 -8.80 -16.67 -9.92
C PRO A 40 -8.69 -15.52 -10.93
N THR A 41 -9.30 -14.37 -10.63
CA THR A 41 -9.26 -13.16 -11.48
C THR A 41 -8.06 -12.26 -11.18
N GLN A 42 -7.24 -12.63 -10.19
CA GLN A 42 -6.04 -11.89 -9.84
C GLN A 42 -5.00 -11.98 -10.97
N PRO A 43 -4.46 -10.85 -11.45
CA PRO A 43 -3.33 -10.86 -12.38
C PRO A 43 -2.13 -11.58 -11.75
N SER A 44 -1.41 -12.35 -12.55
CA SER A 44 -0.10 -12.89 -12.13
C SER A 44 0.87 -11.75 -11.82
N MET A 45 1.91 -12.04 -11.03
CA MET A 45 2.96 -11.04 -10.77
C MET A 45 3.63 -10.56 -12.06
N ALA A 46 3.83 -11.45 -13.04
CA ALA A 46 4.43 -11.11 -14.32
C ALA A 46 3.56 -10.10 -15.09
N GLU A 47 2.26 -10.35 -15.18
CA GLU A 47 1.32 -9.42 -15.81
C GLU A 47 1.24 -8.09 -15.06
N ALA A 48 1.19 -8.12 -13.73
CA ALA A 48 1.14 -6.89 -12.93
C ALA A 48 2.40 -6.03 -13.12
N ALA A 49 3.58 -6.65 -13.12
CA ALA A 49 4.85 -5.98 -13.37
C ALA A 49 4.93 -5.42 -14.79
N GLU A 50 4.46 -6.18 -15.79
CA GLU A 50 4.43 -5.73 -17.18
C GLU A 50 3.52 -4.51 -17.36
N ARG A 51 2.32 -4.52 -16.75
CA ARG A 51 1.39 -3.37 -16.79
C ARG A 51 2.01 -2.12 -16.18
N ALA A 52 2.66 -2.25 -15.02
CA ALA A 52 3.37 -1.13 -14.39
C ALA A 52 4.49 -0.60 -15.29
N ALA A 53 5.31 -1.48 -15.87
CA ALA A 53 6.40 -1.10 -16.76
C ALA A 53 5.91 -0.38 -18.02
N ARG A 54 4.82 -0.84 -18.64
CA ARG A 54 4.18 -0.17 -19.80
C ARG A 54 3.70 1.24 -19.48
N ALA A 55 3.32 1.49 -18.23
CA ALA A 55 2.94 2.81 -17.72
C ALA A 55 4.12 3.64 -17.17
N GLY A 56 5.37 3.20 -17.39
CA GLY A 56 6.56 3.92 -16.95
C GLY A 56 6.79 3.88 -15.43
N MET A 57 6.25 2.87 -14.75
CA MET A 57 6.35 2.71 -13.30
C MET A 57 7.19 1.48 -12.93
N ASP A 58 7.97 1.62 -11.86
CA ASP A 58 8.58 0.48 -11.19
C ASP A 58 7.51 -0.40 -10.53
N PHE A 59 7.82 -1.67 -10.33
CA PHE A 59 6.95 -2.60 -9.60
C PHE A 59 7.72 -3.28 -8.47
N VAL A 60 7.10 -3.40 -7.30
CA VAL A 60 7.63 -4.20 -6.19
C VAL A 60 6.50 -5.00 -5.53
N ASN A 61 6.81 -6.23 -5.14
CA ASN A 61 5.90 -7.12 -4.45
C ASN A 61 6.29 -7.24 -2.97
N ILE A 62 5.38 -6.88 -2.07
CA ILE A 62 5.54 -6.97 -0.61
C ILE A 62 4.25 -7.60 -0.04
N PRO A 63 4.04 -8.91 -0.28
CA PRO A 63 2.78 -9.57 0.02
C PRO A 63 2.58 -9.69 1.53
N VAL A 64 1.39 -9.35 2.01
CA VAL A 64 0.99 -9.55 3.41
C VAL A 64 -0.40 -10.17 3.50
N ALA A 65 -0.55 -11.12 4.43
CA ALA A 65 -1.84 -11.69 4.74
C ALA A 65 -2.61 -10.77 5.70
N PRO A 66 -3.95 -10.65 5.57
CA PRO A 66 -4.76 -9.86 6.49
C PRO A 66 -4.50 -10.25 7.95
N GLY A 67 -4.23 -9.26 8.80
CA GLY A 67 -3.96 -9.46 10.23
C GLY A 67 -2.60 -10.08 10.57
N ARG A 68 -1.78 -10.42 9.56
CA ARG A 68 -0.43 -10.98 9.74
C ARG A 68 0.59 -10.06 9.11
N TYR A 69 0.87 -8.96 9.81
CA TYR A 69 1.88 -7.99 9.42
C TYR A 69 3.18 -8.27 10.18
N THR A 70 4.31 -8.20 9.49
CA THR A 70 5.64 -8.31 10.10
C THR A 70 6.31 -6.94 10.12
N LEU A 71 7.21 -6.71 11.08
CA LEU A 71 8.03 -5.50 11.09
C LEU A 71 8.83 -5.37 9.78
N GLU A 72 9.34 -6.49 9.25
CA GLU A 72 10.03 -6.53 7.96
C GLU A 72 9.17 -6.00 6.81
N ALA A 73 7.91 -6.45 6.70
CA ALA A 73 7.01 -5.98 5.65
C ALA A 73 6.68 -4.48 5.80
N VAL A 74 6.52 -3.99 7.04
CA VAL A 74 6.34 -2.55 7.32
C VAL A 74 7.55 -1.75 6.84
N ARG A 75 8.77 -2.18 7.20
CA ARG A 75 9.99 -1.47 6.80
C ARG A 75 10.25 -1.56 5.30
N ALA A 76 9.99 -2.71 4.68
CA ALA A 76 10.07 -2.86 3.23
C ALA A 76 9.10 -1.92 2.51
N PHE A 77 7.86 -1.80 3.00
CA PHE A 77 6.87 -0.88 2.46
C PHE A 77 7.33 0.57 2.55
N GLN A 78 7.77 1.02 3.74
CA GLN A 78 8.26 2.38 3.94
C GLN A 78 9.46 2.70 3.06
N LYS A 79 10.42 1.77 2.97
CA LYS A 79 11.59 1.90 2.09
C LYS A 79 11.17 2.08 0.64
N ALA A 80 10.25 1.25 0.14
CA ALA A 80 9.75 1.34 -1.23
C ALA A 80 9.06 2.68 -1.53
N VAL A 81 8.31 3.24 -0.57
CA VAL A 81 7.69 4.57 -0.71
C VAL A 81 8.74 5.69 -0.70
N ALA A 82 9.74 5.61 0.19
CA ALA A 82 10.78 6.62 0.33
C ALA A 82 11.73 6.66 -0.89
N GLU A 83 12.13 5.51 -1.42
CA GLU A 83 13.08 5.41 -2.54
C GLU A 83 12.44 5.70 -3.91
N ALA A 84 11.12 5.74 -4.02
CA ALA A 84 10.44 6.02 -5.28
C ALA A 84 10.76 7.44 -5.77
N GLN A 85 11.06 7.60 -7.06
CA GLN A 85 11.33 8.91 -7.69
C GLN A 85 10.04 9.70 -8.05
N GLY A 86 8.94 9.41 -7.36
CA GLY A 86 7.63 10.07 -7.53
C GLY A 86 6.59 9.47 -6.59
N PRO A 87 5.31 9.84 -6.71
CA PRO A 87 4.23 9.21 -5.95
C PRO A 87 4.16 7.70 -6.21
N VAL A 88 3.62 6.97 -5.24
CA VAL A 88 3.49 5.50 -5.26
C VAL A 88 2.02 5.11 -5.23
N LEU A 89 1.65 4.09 -6.00
CA LEU A 89 0.38 3.39 -5.88
C LEU A 89 0.60 2.06 -5.15
N ALA A 90 0.13 1.96 -3.91
CA ALA A 90 0.10 0.69 -3.20
C ALA A 90 -1.29 0.05 -3.29
N HIS A 91 -1.36 -1.25 -3.54
CA HIS A 91 -2.64 -1.93 -3.62
C HIS A 91 -2.63 -3.29 -2.93
N CYS A 92 -3.84 -3.75 -2.58
CA CYS A 92 -4.07 -5.16 -2.25
C CYS A 92 -5.42 -5.59 -2.87
N LYS A 93 -6.18 -6.52 -2.28
CA LYS A 93 -7.58 -6.77 -2.71
C LYS A 93 -8.47 -5.52 -2.59
N GLY A 94 -8.50 -4.88 -1.42
CA GLY A 94 -9.35 -3.70 -1.15
C GLY A 94 -8.63 -2.45 -0.62
N GLY A 95 -7.29 -2.43 -0.62
CA GLY A 95 -6.46 -1.30 -0.15
C GLY A 95 -6.12 -1.30 1.34
N THR A 96 -6.89 -1.98 2.20
CA THR A 96 -6.69 -1.93 3.66
C THR A 96 -5.30 -2.38 4.12
N ARG A 97 -4.70 -3.39 3.48
CA ARG A 97 -3.35 -3.88 3.87
C ARG A 97 -2.28 -2.84 3.65
N SER A 98 -2.28 -2.21 2.47
CA SER A 98 -1.33 -1.15 2.12
C SER A 98 -1.47 0.06 3.07
N ALA A 99 -2.70 0.48 3.36
CA ALA A 99 -2.94 1.54 4.34
C ALA A 99 -2.48 1.13 5.75
N THR A 100 -2.71 -0.11 6.16
CA THR A 100 -2.27 -0.63 7.47
C THR A 100 -0.75 -0.62 7.60
N LEU A 101 -0.02 -1.09 6.58
CA LEU A 101 1.46 -1.05 6.55
C LEU A 101 1.98 0.38 6.67
N TRP A 102 1.39 1.32 5.93
CA TRP A 102 1.71 2.74 6.04
C TRP A 102 1.48 3.26 7.47
N ALA A 103 0.28 3.05 8.02
CA ALA A 103 -0.10 3.60 9.31
C ALA A 103 0.76 3.07 10.46
N ILE A 104 1.07 1.77 10.47
CA ILE A 104 2.01 1.18 11.43
C ILE A 104 3.38 1.87 11.31
N GLY A 105 3.89 2.02 10.09
CA GLY A 105 5.18 2.66 9.85
C GLY A 105 5.24 4.12 10.32
N GLU A 106 4.19 4.91 10.09
CA GLU A 106 4.12 6.30 10.56
C GLU A 106 4.18 6.39 12.09
N VAL A 107 3.51 5.47 12.79
CA VAL A 107 3.55 5.42 14.25
C VAL A 107 4.92 4.98 14.77
N LEU A 108 5.52 3.94 14.18
CA LEU A 108 6.85 3.47 14.58
C LEU A 108 7.95 4.52 14.41
N ASP A 109 7.77 5.47 13.50
CA ASP A 109 8.72 6.55 13.26
C ASP A 109 8.35 7.86 13.96
N ASN A 110 7.35 7.84 14.86
CA ASN A 110 6.84 9.01 15.59
C ASN A 110 6.36 10.16 14.68
N ARG A 111 5.94 9.86 13.45
CA ARG A 111 5.29 10.84 12.55
C ARG A 111 3.79 10.95 12.77
N MET A 112 3.23 10.00 13.51
CA MET A 112 1.82 9.94 13.91
C MET A 112 1.73 9.22 15.25
N SER A 113 0.81 9.62 16.12
CA SER A 113 0.48 8.88 17.35
C SER A 113 -0.59 7.82 17.09
N VAL A 114 -0.69 6.82 17.97
CA VAL A 114 -1.75 5.80 17.90
C VAL A 114 -3.15 6.43 17.96
N ASP A 115 -3.31 7.50 18.75
CA ASP A 115 -4.60 8.16 18.96
C ASP A 115 -5.09 8.93 17.72
N GLU A 116 -4.18 9.36 16.85
CA GLU A 116 -4.52 10.05 15.60
C GLU A 116 -5.05 9.09 14.51
N LEU A 117 -4.82 7.77 14.64
CA LEU A 117 -5.20 6.78 13.63
C LEU A 117 -6.70 6.78 13.35
N ASP A 118 -7.55 6.99 14.35
CA ASP A 118 -9.00 6.99 14.15
C ASP A 118 -9.46 8.21 13.35
N ALA A 119 -8.90 9.39 13.61
CA ALA A 119 -9.20 10.60 12.85
C ALA A 119 -8.70 10.50 11.39
N VAL A 120 -7.49 9.96 11.20
CA VAL A 120 -6.94 9.69 9.86
C VAL A 120 -7.78 8.65 9.12
N GLY A 121 -8.21 7.60 9.83
CA GLY A 121 -9.10 6.57 9.29
C GLY A 121 -10.42 7.13 8.81
N GLN A 122 -11.06 7.98 9.61
CA GLN A 122 -12.31 8.67 9.22
C GLN A 122 -12.12 9.53 7.96
N ARG A 123 -11.05 10.33 7.90
CA ARG A 123 -10.74 11.17 6.74
C ARG A 123 -10.52 10.36 5.47
N LEU A 124 -9.90 9.19 5.58
CA LEU A 124 -9.58 8.32 4.45
C LEU A 124 -10.67 7.31 4.12
N GLY A 125 -11.68 7.14 4.99
CA GLY A 125 -12.66 6.06 4.89
C GLY A 125 -12.06 4.67 5.11
N ILE A 126 -11.01 4.55 5.95
CA ILE A 126 -10.27 3.32 6.21
C ILE A 126 -10.30 3.00 7.70
N ASN A 127 -10.59 1.74 8.04
CA ASN A 127 -10.52 1.28 9.42
C ASN A 127 -9.10 0.82 9.78
N PHE A 128 -8.46 1.49 10.73
CA PHE A 128 -7.12 1.17 11.23
C PHE A 128 -7.11 0.30 12.50
N ALA A 129 -8.20 -0.38 12.85
CA ALA A 129 -8.24 -1.31 13.98
C ALA A 129 -7.10 -2.35 13.92
N GLY A 130 -6.85 -2.94 12.74
CA GLY A 130 -5.74 -3.89 12.57
C GLY A 130 -4.35 -3.29 12.76
N ALA A 131 -4.16 -1.99 12.44
CA ALA A 131 -2.90 -1.29 12.74
C ALA A 131 -2.72 -1.10 14.24
N LYS A 132 -3.79 -0.65 14.94
CA LYS A 132 -3.79 -0.46 16.40
C LYS A 132 -3.52 -1.77 17.14
N ASP A 133 -4.16 -2.86 16.73
CA ASP A 133 -3.95 -4.17 17.33
C ASP A 133 -2.51 -4.65 17.14
N TRP A 134 -1.95 -4.47 15.94
CA TRP A 134 -0.56 -4.79 15.68
C TRP A 134 0.39 -3.97 16.56
N LEU A 135 0.19 -2.66 16.64
CA LEU A 135 1.02 -1.75 17.43
C LEU A 135 1.00 -2.17 18.91
N ARG A 136 -0.17 -2.43 19.51
CA ARG A 136 -0.28 -2.90 20.90
C ARG A 136 0.48 -4.20 21.18
N SER A 137 0.59 -5.09 20.20
CA SER A 137 1.27 -6.38 20.35
C SER A 137 2.77 -6.33 20.03
N ASN A 138 3.29 -5.21 19.51
CA ASN A 138 4.67 -5.11 19.00
C ASN A 138 5.39 -3.81 19.43
N SER A 139 4.77 -2.97 20.27
CA SER A 139 5.34 -1.72 20.81
C SER A 139 5.89 -1.89 22.22
#